data_AF-A0A4P8S6G8-F1
#
_entry.id   AF-A0A4P8S6G8-F1
#
_cell.length_a   1.000
_cell.length_b   1.000
_cell.length_c   1.000
_cell.angle_alpha   90.00
_cell.angle_beta   90.00
_cell.angle_gamma   90.00
#
_symmetry.space_group_name_H-M   'P 1'
#
loop_
_entity.id
_entity.type
_entity.pdbx_description
1 polymer ?
#
loop_
_entity_poly.entity_id
_entity_poly.type
_entity_poly.pdbx_seq_one_letter_code
_entity_poly.pdbx_strand_id
1 'polypeptide(L)'
;MNKIIDFISIKEQKQNEKLDKMFRKANSLQDVQEIDKLVEEKLLAVQDHKLFLAFLKYLELKELDPQSVFKEVLQLPKFQFEERYQMNWQSVVQLCFTFLAILKENDPEQYLEFIVTN
;
A
#
# COMPACT_ATOMS: atom_id res chain seq x y z
N MET A 1 -11.79 7.61 20.85
CA MET A 1 -10.50 7.02 21.27
C MET A 1 -9.94 6.26 20.08
N ASN A 2 -8.88 6.80 19.47
CA ASN A 2 -8.28 6.36 18.22
C ASN A 2 -7.61 5.00 18.40
N LYS A 3 -8.12 3.95 17.75
CA LYS A 3 -7.42 2.67 17.59
C LYS A 3 -6.70 2.65 16.23
N ILE A 4 -5.79 3.60 16.02
CA ILE A 4 -4.84 3.51 14.91
C ILE A 4 -3.66 2.73 15.47
N ILE A 5 -3.54 1.47 15.07
CA ILE A 5 -2.46 0.61 15.55
C ILE A 5 -1.20 0.98 14.77
N ASP A 6 -0.22 1.57 15.46
CA ASP A 6 1.10 1.89 14.90
C ASP A 6 2.00 0.66 15.01
N PHE A 7 2.40 0.09 13.86
CA PHE A 7 3.08 -1.19 13.78
C PHE A 7 4.54 -1.14 13.30
N ILE A 8 5.12 0.04 13.05
CA ILE A 8 6.26 0.16 12.13
C ILE A 8 7.36 1.10 12.70
N SER A 9 8.62 0.63 12.71
CA SER A 9 9.80 1.13 13.45
C SER A 9 10.77 1.98 12.60
N ILE A 10 11.71 2.67 13.25
CA ILE A 10 12.51 3.84 12.82
C ILE A 10 13.17 3.76 11.42
N LYS A 11 13.50 2.59 10.87
CA LYS A 11 14.05 2.46 9.50
C LYS A 11 12.98 2.69 8.42
N GLU A 12 11.75 2.29 8.71
CA GLU A 12 10.58 2.55 7.89
C GLU A 12 10.25 4.04 7.89
N GLN A 13 10.59 4.79 8.95
CA GLN A 13 10.34 6.23 9.06
C GLN A 13 10.94 7.05 7.90
N LYS A 14 12.14 6.73 7.41
CA LYS A 14 12.76 7.43 6.27
C LYS A 14 12.12 7.09 4.92
N GLN A 15 11.73 5.82 4.71
CA GLN A 15 10.96 5.42 3.53
C GLN A 15 9.55 6.03 3.58
N ASN A 16 8.96 6.07 4.76
CA ASN A 16 7.68 6.67 5.08
C ASN A 16 7.69 8.17 4.82
N GLU A 17 8.77 8.89 5.17
CA GLU A 17 8.91 10.30 4.83
C GLU A 17 9.02 10.55 3.32
N LYS A 18 9.67 9.65 2.56
CA LYS A 18 9.77 9.76 1.09
C LYS A 18 8.42 9.50 0.44
N LEU A 19 7.71 8.45 0.88
CA LEU A 19 6.33 8.15 0.48
C LEU A 19 5.41 9.33 0.85
N ASP A 20 5.39 9.76 2.12
CA ASP A 20 4.56 10.89 2.58
C ASP A 20 4.83 12.18 1.80
N LYS A 21 6.08 12.49 1.44
CA LYS A 21 6.40 13.66 0.62
C LYS A 21 5.85 13.56 -0.80
N MET A 22 5.85 12.36 -1.39
CA MET A 22 5.26 12.12 -2.72
C MET A 22 3.73 12.20 -2.66
N PHE A 23 3.09 11.53 -1.71
CA PHE A 23 1.63 11.58 -1.55
C PHE A 23 1.09 12.93 -1.08
N ARG A 24 1.89 13.76 -0.41
CA ARG A 24 1.52 15.17 -0.14
C ARG A 24 1.52 16.04 -1.39
N LYS A 25 2.31 15.67 -2.43
CA LYS A 25 2.32 16.37 -3.72
C LYS A 25 1.26 15.82 -4.67
N ALA A 26 1.06 14.51 -4.64
CA ALA A 26 0.11 13.79 -5.45
C ALA A 26 -1.06 13.39 -4.55
N ASN A 27 -2.15 14.17 -4.52
CA ASN A 27 -3.38 13.83 -3.79
C ASN A 27 -3.99 12.45 -4.21
N SER A 28 -3.37 11.76 -5.17
CA SER A 28 -3.58 10.36 -5.60
C SER A 28 -2.36 9.92 -6.43
N LEU A 29 -1.98 8.63 -6.41
CA LEU A 29 -0.94 8.07 -7.29
C LEU A 29 -1.56 7.76 -8.66
N GLN A 30 -1.64 8.78 -9.53
CA GLN A 30 -2.19 8.62 -10.88
C GLN A 30 -1.12 8.32 -11.94
N ASP A 31 0.17 8.47 -11.61
CA ASP A 31 1.26 8.23 -12.53
C ASP A 31 1.77 6.79 -12.45
N VAL A 32 1.40 5.99 -13.46
CA VAL A 32 1.84 4.60 -13.64
C VAL A 32 3.36 4.46 -13.60
N GLN A 33 4.11 5.41 -14.16
CA GLN A 33 5.59 5.35 -14.17
C GLN A 33 6.17 5.59 -12.77
N GLU A 34 5.52 6.43 -11.97
CA GLU A 34 5.93 6.68 -10.59
C GLU A 34 5.64 5.45 -9.70
N ILE A 35 4.49 4.80 -9.88
CA ILE A 35 4.16 3.54 -9.19
C ILE A 35 5.19 2.46 -9.56
N ASP A 36 5.47 2.28 -10.85
CA ASP A 36 6.38 1.22 -11.31
C ASP A 36 7.79 1.39 -10.77
N LYS A 37 8.31 2.62 -10.81
CA LYS A 37 9.60 2.96 -10.22
C LYS A 37 9.63 2.68 -8.71
N LEU A 38 8.55 3.00 -7.99
CA LEU A 38 8.47 2.77 -6.54
C LEU A 38 8.42 1.28 -6.20
N VAL A 39 7.75 0.47 -7.01
CA VAL A 39 7.76 -0.99 -6.88
C VAL A 39 9.18 -1.55 -7.09
N GLU A 40 9.91 -1.04 -8.10
CA GLU A 40 11.33 -1.39 -8.32
C GLU A 40 12.26 -0.95 -7.20
N GLU A 41 12.05 0.24 -6.63
CA GLU A 41 12.80 0.70 -5.46
C GLU A 41 12.46 -0.12 -4.20
N LYS A 42 11.20 -0.59 -4.07
CA LYS A 42 10.69 -1.41 -2.96
C LYS A 42 11.09 -2.88 -3.03
N LEU A 43 11.35 -3.42 -4.23
CA LEU A 43 11.89 -4.77 -4.46
C LEU A 43 13.13 -5.08 -3.60
N LEU A 44 13.86 -4.04 -3.16
CA LEU A 44 15.04 -4.17 -2.30
C LEU A 44 14.75 -4.29 -0.78
N ALA A 45 13.48 -4.16 -0.34
CA ALA A 45 13.10 -4.24 1.06
C ALA A 45 12.14 -5.43 1.31
N VAL A 46 12.67 -6.64 1.21
CA VAL A 46 12.03 -7.93 1.55
C VAL A 46 11.91 -8.10 3.07
N GLN A 47 11.34 -7.11 3.73
CA GLN A 47 10.86 -7.15 5.11
C GLN A 47 9.44 -6.60 4.98
N ASP A 48 8.37 -7.39 4.84
CA ASP A 48 7.97 -8.34 5.86
C ASP A 48 6.81 -9.23 5.32
N HIS A 49 7.12 -10.38 4.70
CA HIS A 49 6.07 -11.28 4.18
C HIS A 49 5.13 -11.77 5.30
N LYS A 50 5.59 -11.84 6.55
CA LYS A 50 4.75 -12.23 7.69
C LYS A 50 3.69 -11.17 8.01
N LEU A 51 4.09 -9.89 7.99
CA LEU A 51 3.15 -8.78 8.21
C LEU A 51 2.13 -8.71 7.08
N PHE A 52 2.57 -8.91 5.84
CA PHE A 52 1.69 -8.98 4.68
C PHE A 52 0.64 -10.08 4.82
N LEU A 53 1.08 -11.31 5.14
CA LEU A 53 0.16 -12.45 5.35
C LEU A 53 -0.78 -12.21 6.54
N ALA A 54 -0.29 -11.64 7.65
CA ALA A 54 -1.12 -11.28 8.79
C ALA A 54 -2.17 -10.23 8.42
N PHE A 55 -1.83 -9.26 7.59
CA PHE A 55 -2.77 -8.26 7.08
C PHE A 55 -3.81 -8.89 6.15
N LEU A 56 -3.43 -9.77 5.24
CA LEU A 56 -4.40 -10.50 4.41
C LEU A 56 -5.38 -11.31 5.29
N LYS A 57 -4.87 -11.97 6.33
CA LYS A 57 -5.74 -12.68 7.28
C LYS A 57 -6.67 -11.74 8.04
N TYR A 58 -6.19 -10.55 8.40
CA TYR A 58 -7.02 -9.51 9.02
C TYR A 58 -8.14 -9.04 8.09
N LEU A 59 -7.87 -8.82 6.80
CA LEU A 59 -8.89 -8.45 5.82
C LEU A 59 -9.93 -9.56 5.63
N GLU A 60 -9.49 -10.82 5.56
CA GLU A 60 -10.38 -11.98 5.49
C GLU A 60 -11.34 -12.03 6.70
N LEU A 61 -10.83 -11.81 7.92
CA LEU A 61 -11.65 -11.74 9.14
C LEU A 61 -12.62 -10.56 9.17
N LYS A 62 -12.36 -9.51 8.37
CA LYS A 62 -13.21 -8.34 8.20
C LYS A 62 -14.15 -8.47 7.00
N GLU A 63 -14.12 -9.59 6.28
CA GLU A 63 -14.86 -9.81 5.04
C GLU A 63 -14.57 -8.73 3.99
N LEU A 64 -13.33 -8.23 3.98
CA LEU A 64 -12.86 -7.22 3.02
C LEU A 64 -12.02 -7.89 1.93
N ASP A 65 -12.30 -7.52 0.68
CA ASP A 65 -11.48 -7.92 -0.46
C ASP A 65 -10.14 -7.14 -0.48
N PRO A 66 -8.98 -7.83 -0.43
CA PRO A 66 -7.68 -7.18 -0.44
C PRO A 66 -7.42 -6.34 -1.68
N GLN A 67 -7.86 -6.78 -2.86
CA GLN A 67 -7.63 -6.02 -4.09
C GLN A 67 -8.34 -4.68 -4.05
N SER A 68 -9.60 -4.66 -3.59
CA SER A 68 -10.37 -3.44 -3.41
C SER A 68 -9.70 -2.49 -2.41
N VAL A 69 -9.26 -2.99 -1.26
CA VAL A 69 -8.56 -2.17 -0.24
C VAL A 69 -7.27 -1.58 -0.79
N PHE A 70 -6.47 -2.37 -1.51
CA PHE A 70 -5.22 -1.91 -2.12
C PHE A 70 -5.44 -0.94 -3.27
N LYS A 71 -6.54 -1.06 -4.02
CA LYS A 71 -6.89 -0.08 -5.04
C LYS A 71 -7.33 1.24 -4.39
N GLU A 72 -8.21 1.16 -3.41
CA GLU A 72 -8.73 2.36 -2.74
C GLU A 72 -7.68 3.11 -1.93
N VAL A 73 -6.63 2.46 -1.41
CA VAL A 73 -5.54 3.16 -0.72
C VAL A 73 -4.71 4.05 -1.66
N LEU A 74 -4.69 3.73 -2.95
CA LEU A 74 -3.98 4.51 -3.99
C LEU A 74 -4.85 5.63 -4.57
N GLN A 75 -6.17 5.44 -4.57
CA GLN A 75 -7.15 6.36 -5.17
C GLN A 75 -7.72 7.38 -4.18
N LEU A 76 -8.01 6.95 -2.95
CA LEU A 76 -8.68 7.81 -1.97
C LEU A 76 -7.68 8.73 -1.27
N PRO A 77 -8.06 10.00 -1.00
CA PRO A 77 -7.33 10.83 -0.07
C PRO A 77 -7.24 10.16 1.30
N LYS A 78 -6.08 10.30 1.96
CA LYS A 78 -5.78 9.70 3.28
C LYS A 78 -6.98 9.73 4.24
N PHE A 79 -7.57 10.90 4.47
CA PHE A 79 -8.67 11.05 5.43
C PHE A 79 -9.89 10.19 5.08
N GLN A 80 -10.25 10.12 3.79
CA GLN A 80 -11.39 9.32 3.32
C GLN A 80 -11.13 7.82 3.45
N PHE A 81 -9.90 7.39 3.15
CA PHE A 81 -9.49 5.99 3.34
C PHE A 81 -9.55 5.59 4.82
N GLU A 82 -8.94 6.40 5.70
CA GLU A 82 -8.90 6.11 7.14
C GLU A 82 -10.30 6.13 7.76
N GLU A 83 -11.19 7.01 7.29
CA GLU A 83 -12.61 7.02 7.69
C GLU A 83 -13.33 5.74 7.25
N ARG A 84 -13.15 5.32 6.00
CA ARG A 84 -13.83 4.15 5.42
C ARG A 84 -13.38 2.84 6.06
N TYR A 85 -12.07 2.63 6.17
CA TYR A 85 -11.51 1.33 6.57
C TYR A 85 -11.07 1.27 8.03
N GLN A 86 -10.96 2.42 8.72
CA GLN A 86 -10.42 2.49 10.08
C GLN A 86 -9.02 1.85 10.19
N MET A 87 -8.23 1.96 9.13
CA MET A 87 -6.86 1.44 9.03
C MET A 87 -5.89 2.61 8.89
N ASN A 88 -4.64 2.46 9.36
CA ASN A 88 -3.59 3.43 9.11
C ASN A 88 -3.26 3.44 7.60
N TRP A 89 -3.57 4.53 6.91
CA TRP A 89 -3.40 4.63 5.46
C TRP A 89 -1.95 4.37 5.04
N GLN A 90 -0.98 4.88 5.79
CA GLN A 90 0.43 4.74 5.47
C GLN A 90 0.92 3.28 5.56
N SER A 91 0.48 2.55 6.60
CA SER A 91 0.78 1.12 6.71
C SER A 91 0.16 0.32 5.56
N VAL A 92 -1.08 0.64 5.18
CA VAL A 92 -1.74 -0.06 4.06
C VAL A 92 -1.08 0.26 2.72
N VAL A 93 -0.61 1.49 2.49
CA VAL A 93 0.21 1.83 1.33
C VAL A 93 1.46 0.96 1.25
N GLN A 94 2.19 0.80 2.36
CA GLN A 94 3.40 -0.03 2.35
C GLN A 94 3.12 -1.50 2.01
N LEU A 95 2.00 -2.03 2.51
CA LEU A 95 1.51 -3.38 2.23
C LEU A 95 1.02 -3.51 0.79
N CYS A 96 0.39 -2.47 0.24
CA CYS A 96 0.02 -2.38 -1.17
C CYS A 96 1.25 -2.48 -2.08
N PHE A 97 2.34 -1.76 -1.77
CA PHE A 97 3.58 -1.89 -2.54
C PHE A 97 4.22 -3.28 -2.42
N THR A 98 4.02 -3.97 -1.29
CA THR A 98 4.44 -5.37 -1.14
C THR A 98 3.62 -6.29 -2.05
N PHE A 99 2.29 -6.09 -2.09
CA PHE A 99 1.40 -6.78 -3.02
C PHE A 99 1.80 -6.53 -4.48
N LEU A 100 2.04 -5.28 -4.87
CA LEU A 100 2.44 -4.92 -6.23
C LEU A 100 3.78 -5.53 -6.63
N ALA A 101 4.77 -5.58 -5.72
CA ALA A 101 6.04 -6.24 -5.98
C ALA A 101 5.86 -7.75 -6.23
N ILE A 102 5.08 -8.43 -5.38
CA ILE A 102 4.74 -9.85 -5.56
C ILE A 102 4.00 -10.05 -6.89
N LEU A 103 3.04 -9.18 -7.20
CA LEU A 103 2.25 -9.26 -8.42
C LEU A 103 3.12 -9.07 -9.67
N LYS A 104 4.01 -8.07 -9.68
CA LYS A 104 4.96 -7.84 -10.79
C LYS A 104 5.87 -9.04 -11.04
N GLU A 105 6.30 -9.74 -9.98
CA GLU A 105 7.15 -10.93 -10.10
C GLU A 105 6.41 -12.18 -10.60
N ASN A 106 5.16 -12.37 -10.18
CA ASN A 106 4.42 -13.63 -10.40
C ASN A 106 3.41 -13.54 -11.56
N ASP A 107 2.83 -12.36 -11.80
CA ASP A 107 1.86 -12.10 -12.87
C ASP A 107 2.00 -10.64 -13.38
N PRO A 108 2.97 -10.38 -14.28
CA PRO A 108 3.23 -9.06 -14.82
C PRO A 108 2.05 -8.44 -15.58
N GLU A 109 1.18 -9.27 -16.18
CA GLU A 109 0.00 -8.78 -16.93
C GLU A 109 -1.04 -8.22 -15.97
N GLN A 110 -1.37 -8.97 -14.92
CA GLN A 110 -2.29 -8.51 -13.88
C GLN A 110 -1.71 -7.31 -13.11
N TYR A 111 -0.40 -7.23 -12.93
CA TYR A 111 0.26 -6.06 -12.37
C TYR A 111 0.02 -4.80 -13.21
N LEU A 112 0.22 -4.87 -14.53
CA LEU A 112 -0.01 -3.75 -15.43
C LEU A 112 -1.48 -3.32 -15.40
N GLU A 113 -2.41 -4.27 -15.44
CA GLU A 113 -3.85 -3.97 -15.36
C GLU A 113 -4.19 -3.27 -14.04
N PHE A 114 -3.60 -3.71 -12.92
CA PHE A 114 -3.84 -3.13 -11.61
C PHE A 114 -3.38 -1.67 -11.51
N ILE A 115 -2.20 -1.34 -12.03
CA ILE A 115 -1.65 0.02 -11.95
C ILE A 115 -2.23 0.98 -13.00
N VAL A 116 -2.65 0.48 -14.17
CA VAL A 116 -3.26 1.30 -15.24
C VAL A 116 -4.71 1.67 -14.91
N THR A 117 -5.42 0.83 -14.16
CA THR A 117 -6.83 1.06 -13.81
C THR A 117 -6.99 1.83 -12.49
N ASN A 118 -5.91 2.45 -11.99
CA ASN A 118 -5.89 3.27 -10.78
C ASN A 118 -6.24 4.73 -11.05
#